data_AF-A0A3T1D2S3-F1
#
_entry.id   AF-A0A3T1D2S3-F1
#
_cell.length_a   1.000
_cell.length_b   1.000
_cell.length_c   1.000
_cell.angle_alpha   90.00
_cell.angle_beta   90.00
_cell.angle_gamma   90.00
#
_symmetry.space_group_name_H-M   'P 1'
#
loop_
_entity.id
_entity.type
_entity.pdbx_description
1 polymer ?
#
loop_
_entity_poly.entity_id
_entity_poly.type
_entity_poly.pdbx_seq_one_letter_code
_entity_poly.pdbx_strand_id
1 'polypeptide(L)'
;MKSVLRLTVLVLLISAAVGCSGGSFKPNTFSLSDMCIVKIDNKSKVCYGDTRSQAEKVLGSGTKSVFGYDYDFGVSLGFRDDKVVLLSFDEDAKGVYRTARGAKIGILKSDVEKLYGDKYAGEDGEYLHYLYDSKGNEFISEVPPGWVETDYDVGVNTFVLQVYFDDNGYTNQIELIDYLYSMIAE
;
A
#
# COMPACT_ATOMS: atom_id res chain seq x y z
N MET A 1 10.65 -16.85 -61.61
CA MET A 1 11.31 -17.53 -60.47
C MET A 1 11.84 -16.50 -59.49
N LYS A 2 11.42 -16.62 -58.22
CA LYS A 2 11.88 -15.93 -56.97
C LYS A 2 11.57 -14.42 -56.88
N SER A 3 10.50 -13.97 -56.21
CA SER A 3 10.13 -14.09 -54.79
C SER A 3 10.85 -13.08 -53.88
N VAL A 4 10.06 -12.06 -53.47
CA VAL A 4 9.94 -11.50 -52.11
C VAL A 4 11.23 -11.05 -51.40
N LEU A 5 11.48 -9.73 -51.39
CA LEU A 5 12.31 -9.09 -50.36
C LEU A 5 11.52 -7.98 -49.64
N ARG A 6 10.63 -8.46 -48.77
CA ARG A 6 10.24 -7.96 -47.44
C ARG A 6 10.32 -6.44 -47.19
N LEU A 7 9.14 -5.84 -47.37
CA LEU A 7 8.55 -4.75 -46.59
C LEU A 7 8.56 -5.11 -45.09
N THR A 8 9.49 -4.57 -44.30
CA THR A 8 9.44 -4.64 -42.82
C THR A 8 10.25 -3.47 -42.26
N VAL A 9 9.91 -3.00 -41.06
CA VAL A 9 10.43 -1.82 -40.34
C VAL A 9 9.61 -0.54 -40.58
N LEU A 10 8.30 -0.61 -40.31
CA LEU A 10 7.48 0.57 -39.99
C LEU A 10 6.45 0.25 -38.89
N VAL A 11 6.85 -0.48 -37.84
CA VAL A 11 6.04 -0.66 -36.61
C VAL A 11 6.99 -0.95 -35.42
N LEU A 12 7.74 0.05 -34.98
CA LEU A 12 8.55 -0.02 -33.74
C LEU A 12 8.96 1.40 -33.29
N LEU A 13 7.96 2.27 -33.14
CA LEU A 13 8.01 3.44 -32.25
C LEU A 13 7.07 3.10 -31.08
N ILE A 14 7.42 2.06 -30.30
CA ILE A 14 7.96 2.20 -28.95
C ILE A 14 7.20 3.25 -28.16
N SER A 15 6.03 2.82 -27.74
CA SER A 15 5.40 3.08 -26.45
C SER A 15 6.43 3.06 -25.30
N ALA A 16 6.97 4.23 -24.97
CA ALA A 16 7.70 4.47 -23.73
C ALA A 16 7.50 5.93 -23.27
N ALA A 17 6.24 6.32 -23.10
CA ALA A 17 5.86 7.50 -22.31
C ALA A 17 4.96 7.06 -21.16
N VAL A 18 5.48 6.13 -20.34
CA VAL A 18 4.89 5.82 -19.03
C VAL A 18 6.00 6.00 -18.00
N GLY A 19 5.95 7.12 -17.30
CA GLY A 19 6.95 7.42 -16.28
C GLY A 19 6.90 8.87 -15.82
N CYS A 20 5.71 9.40 -15.52
CA CYS A 20 5.60 10.61 -14.71
C CYS A 20 6.37 10.43 -13.40
N SER A 21 7.22 11.41 -13.12
CA SER A 21 7.83 11.78 -11.84
C SER A 21 7.28 11.06 -10.60
N GLY A 22 8.04 10.11 -10.08
CA GLY A 22 7.91 9.58 -8.73
C GLY A 22 9.28 9.05 -8.35
N GLY A 23 9.84 9.54 -7.24
CA GLY A 23 11.18 9.12 -6.80
C GLY A 23 11.32 7.60 -6.84
N SER A 24 12.48 7.10 -7.27
CA SER A 24 12.69 5.66 -7.36
C SER A 24 12.63 5.05 -5.96
N PHE A 25 11.49 4.47 -5.60
CA PHE A 25 11.39 3.66 -4.39
C PHE A 25 12.42 2.54 -4.48
N LYS A 26 13.14 2.30 -3.38
CA LYS A 26 14.12 1.23 -3.28
C LYS A 26 13.54 0.12 -2.39
N PRO A 27 13.61 -1.16 -2.79
CA PRO A 27 13.28 -2.27 -1.90
C PRO A 27 14.09 -2.20 -0.59
N ASN A 28 13.55 -2.76 0.50
CA ASN A 28 14.17 -2.73 1.84
C ASN A 28 14.42 -1.33 2.40
N THR A 29 13.71 -0.32 1.90
CA THR A 29 13.61 1.01 2.50
C THR A 29 12.15 1.38 2.68
N PHE A 30 11.84 2.25 3.63
CA PHE A 30 10.49 2.78 3.84
C PHE A 30 10.58 4.21 4.34
N SER A 31 9.48 4.94 4.20
CA SER A 31 9.32 6.32 4.59
C SER A 31 7.86 6.59 4.85
N LEU A 32 7.53 7.67 5.58
CA LEU A 32 6.13 8.06 5.75
C LEU A 32 5.40 8.30 4.42
N SER A 33 6.13 8.63 3.35
CA SER A 33 5.55 8.82 2.01
C SER A 33 5.05 7.51 1.36
N ASP A 34 5.46 6.37 1.91
CA ASP A 34 4.97 5.04 1.52
C ASP A 34 3.59 4.73 2.12
N MET A 35 3.21 5.40 3.22
CA MET A 35 1.92 5.30 3.90
C MET A 35 0.82 6.10 3.18
N CYS A 36 0.64 5.85 1.90
CA CYS A 36 -0.42 6.47 1.10
C CYS A 36 -1.08 5.48 0.14
N ILE A 37 -2.39 5.64 -0.03
CA ILE A 37 -3.13 5.09 -1.16
C ILE A 37 -3.19 6.14 -2.27
N VAL A 38 -3.08 5.69 -3.52
CA VAL A 38 -3.00 6.55 -4.71
C VAL A 38 -4.03 6.10 -5.73
N LYS A 39 -4.89 7.02 -6.16
CA LYS A 39 -5.84 6.77 -7.25
C LYS A 39 -5.09 6.65 -8.57
N ILE A 40 -5.40 5.61 -9.35
CA ILE A 40 -4.63 5.26 -10.55
C ILE A 40 -4.85 6.29 -11.67
N ASP A 41 -6.06 6.81 -11.82
CA ASP A 41 -6.47 7.69 -12.92
C ASP A 41 -5.78 9.07 -12.89
N ASN A 42 -5.81 9.73 -11.74
CA ASN A 42 -5.46 11.14 -11.58
C ASN A 42 -4.31 11.36 -10.57
N LYS A 43 -3.80 10.27 -9.97
CA LYS A 43 -2.69 10.27 -9.01
C LYS A 43 -2.93 11.05 -7.72
N SER A 44 -4.18 11.45 -7.44
CA SER A 44 -4.57 11.94 -6.12
C SER A 44 -4.32 10.87 -5.06
N LYS A 45 -4.05 11.29 -3.83
CA LYS A 45 -3.63 10.39 -2.76
C LYS A 45 -4.22 10.79 -1.43
N VAL A 46 -4.45 9.78 -0.60
CA VAL A 46 -4.71 9.94 0.84
C VAL A 46 -3.53 9.29 1.56
N CYS A 47 -3.00 9.98 2.55
CA CYS A 47 -1.84 9.53 3.31
C CYS A 47 -2.16 9.45 4.80
N TYR A 48 -1.37 8.65 5.51
CA TYR A 48 -1.31 8.68 6.96
C TYR A 48 -1.13 10.12 7.46
N GLY A 49 -1.89 10.50 8.49
CA GLY A 49 -1.86 11.84 9.08
C GLY A 49 -2.69 12.91 8.35
N ASP A 50 -3.28 12.61 7.19
CA ASP A 50 -4.29 13.48 6.57
C ASP A 50 -5.51 13.60 7.49
N THR A 51 -6.17 14.76 7.49
CA THR A 51 -7.47 14.88 8.16
C THR A 51 -8.55 14.15 7.38
N ARG A 52 -9.67 13.82 8.03
CA ARG A 52 -10.84 13.29 7.33
C ARG A 52 -11.29 14.20 6.18
N SER A 53 -11.33 15.51 6.40
CA SER A 53 -11.68 16.46 5.34
C SER A 53 -10.69 16.46 4.17
N GLN A 54 -9.40 16.22 4.42
CA GLN A 54 -8.42 16.06 3.35
C GLN A 54 -8.65 14.76 2.56
N ALA A 55 -8.92 13.66 3.26
CA ALA A 55 -9.23 12.37 2.63
C ALA A 55 -10.51 12.43 1.78
N GLU A 56 -11.58 13.07 2.29
CA GLU A 56 -12.86 13.18 1.59
C GLU A 56 -12.82 14.05 0.33
N LYS A 57 -11.83 14.95 0.20
CA LYS A 57 -11.57 15.66 -1.07
C LYS A 57 -11.09 14.72 -2.19
N VAL A 58 -10.53 13.57 -1.82
CA VAL A 58 -9.98 12.58 -2.75
C VAL A 58 -10.97 11.43 -2.96
N LEU A 59 -11.53 10.91 -1.86
CA LEU A 59 -12.36 9.69 -1.86
C LEU A 59 -13.86 9.97 -2.01
N GLY A 60 -14.29 11.22 -1.83
CA GLY A 60 -15.70 11.54 -1.65
C GLY A 60 -16.15 11.28 -0.21
N SER A 61 -17.46 11.27 0.01
CA SER A 61 -18.04 11.10 1.35
C SER A 61 -17.99 9.64 1.79
N GLY A 62 -17.47 9.39 3.00
CA GLY A 62 -17.46 8.06 3.60
C GLY A 62 -18.69 7.77 4.45
N THR A 63 -19.00 6.49 4.65
CA THR A 63 -20.01 5.98 5.58
C THR A 63 -19.34 5.47 6.83
N LYS A 64 -19.86 5.80 8.01
CA LYS A 64 -19.26 5.34 9.28
C LYS A 64 -19.39 3.82 9.42
N SER A 65 -18.29 3.17 9.79
CA SER A 65 -18.19 1.73 10.04
C SER A 65 -17.68 1.46 11.46
N VAL A 66 -17.52 0.18 11.83
CA VAL A 66 -17.09 -0.23 13.18
C VAL A 66 -15.69 0.30 13.49
N PHE A 67 -14.78 0.23 12.51
CA PHE A 67 -13.36 0.58 12.65
C PHE A 67 -13.00 1.88 11.91
N GLY A 68 -13.97 2.73 11.57
CA GLY A 68 -13.69 4.00 10.92
C GLY A 68 -14.76 4.43 9.93
N TYR A 69 -14.36 4.62 8.68
CA TYR A 69 -15.22 5.01 7.57
C TYR A 69 -14.89 4.20 6.32
N ASP A 70 -15.95 3.74 5.65
CA ASP A 70 -15.86 3.05 4.37
C ASP A 70 -16.21 4.03 3.25
N TYR A 71 -15.51 3.90 2.13
CA TYR A 71 -15.58 4.75 0.96
C TYR A 71 -15.78 3.90 -0.29
N ASP A 72 -16.18 4.55 -1.39
CA ASP A 72 -16.39 3.88 -2.66
C ASP A 72 -15.13 3.11 -3.13
N PHE A 73 -15.37 2.01 -3.85
CA PHE A 73 -14.35 1.11 -4.38
C PHE A 73 -13.49 0.46 -3.29
N GLY A 74 -14.14 -0.02 -2.22
CA GLY A 74 -13.51 -0.91 -1.24
C GLY A 74 -12.44 -0.26 -0.38
N VAL A 75 -12.48 1.06 -0.18
CA VAL A 75 -11.48 1.77 0.66
C VAL A 75 -12.04 1.99 2.06
N SER A 76 -11.29 1.61 3.08
CA SER A 76 -11.63 1.90 4.48
C SER A 76 -10.53 2.71 5.15
N LEU A 77 -10.90 3.76 5.87
CA LEU A 77 -9.98 4.59 6.66
C LEU A 77 -10.33 4.56 8.14
N GLY A 78 -9.34 4.29 8.98
CA GLY A 78 -9.40 4.46 10.42
C GLY A 78 -8.84 5.81 10.84
N PHE A 79 -9.40 6.39 11.91
CA PHE A 79 -9.03 7.72 12.38
C PHE A 79 -8.69 7.74 13.88
N ARG A 80 -7.65 8.50 14.23
CA ARG A 80 -7.29 8.89 15.61
C ARG A 80 -7.11 10.41 15.64
N ASP A 81 -7.83 11.10 16.51
CA ASP A 81 -7.78 12.57 16.63
C ASP A 81 -7.98 13.31 15.29
N ASP A 82 -8.99 12.88 14.50
CA ASP A 82 -9.29 13.36 13.13
C ASP A 82 -8.21 13.05 12.08
N LYS A 83 -7.17 12.27 12.42
CA LYS A 83 -6.09 11.90 11.50
C LYS A 83 -6.21 10.47 11.02
N VAL A 84 -5.96 10.25 9.73
CA VAL A 84 -5.88 8.92 9.12
C VAL A 84 -4.74 8.14 9.78
N VAL A 85 -5.07 6.96 10.32
CA VAL A 85 -4.10 6.03 10.95
C VAL A 85 -4.17 4.61 10.39
N LEU A 86 -5.22 4.30 9.65
CA LEU A 86 -5.39 3.09 8.86
C LEU A 86 -5.84 3.51 7.45
N LEU A 87 -5.17 2.98 6.43
CA LEU A 87 -5.66 2.96 5.06
C LEU A 87 -5.72 1.50 4.59
N SER A 88 -6.92 0.99 4.35
CA SER A 88 -7.14 -0.33 3.78
C SER A 88 -7.85 -0.21 2.43
N PHE A 89 -7.56 -1.13 1.53
CA PHE A 89 -8.39 -1.35 0.36
C PHE A 89 -8.45 -2.82 -0.06
N ASP A 90 -9.64 -3.25 -0.50
CA ASP A 90 -9.97 -4.64 -0.84
C ASP A 90 -10.22 -4.86 -2.34
N GLU A 91 -10.77 -6.02 -2.69
CA GLU A 91 -11.05 -6.43 -4.06
C GLU A 91 -11.82 -5.40 -4.91
N ASP A 92 -12.72 -4.63 -4.31
CA ASP A 92 -13.51 -3.60 -5.01
C ASP A 92 -12.64 -2.42 -5.49
N ALA A 93 -11.43 -2.27 -4.94
CA ALA A 93 -10.45 -1.27 -5.34
C ALA A 93 -9.66 -1.65 -6.61
N LYS A 94 -9.88 -2.84 -7.18
CA LYS A 94 -9.13 -3.37 -8.32
C LYS A 94 -9.18 -2.42 -9.52
N GLY A 95 -8.00 -1.98 -9.95
CA GLY A 95 -7.85 -1.04 -11.07
C GLY A 95 -8.15 0.42 -10.73
N VAL A 96 -8.59 0.71 -9.49
CA VAL A 96 -8.90 2.07 -9.02
C VAL A 96 -7.75 2.61 -8.16
N TYR A 97 -7.26 1.82 -7.21
CA TYR A 97 -6.24 2.24 -6.26
C TYR A 97 -4.97 1.38 -6.29
N ARG A 98 -3.92 1.94 -5.71
CA ARG A 98 -2.63 1.30 -5.46
C ARG A 98 -1.95 1.95 -4.26
N THR A 99 -0.99 1.28 -3.63
CA THR A 99 -0.08 1.95 -2.68
C THR A 99 0.83 2.95 -3.39
N ALA A 100 1.48 3.83 -2.62
CA ALA A 100 2.50 4.75 -3.14
C ALA A 100 3.58 4.03 -3.97
N ARG A 101 4.04 2.85 -3.49
CA ARG A 101 5.00 1.96 -4.19
C ARG A 101 4.41 1.22 -5.37
N GLY A 102 3.09 1.14 -5.46
CA GLY A 102 2.39 0.59 -6.62
C GLY A 102 1.88 -0.82 -6.46
N ALA A 103 1.84 -1.36 -5.24
CA ALA A 103 1.09 -2.58 -4.97
C ALA A 103 -0.39 -2.34 -5.21
N LYS A 104 -1.05 -3.31 -5.83
CA LYS A 104 -2.45 -3.26 -6.27
C LYS A 104 -3.12 -4.56 -5.87
N ILE A 105 -4.43 -4.57 -5.86
CA ILE A 105 -5.21 -5.81 -5.87
C ILE A 105 -4.95 -6.60 -7.16
N GLY A 106 -4.85 -7.92 -7.02
CA GLY A 106 -4.67 -8.86 -8.11
C GLY A 106 -3.24 -9.02 -8.61
N ILE A 107 -2.23 -8.61 -7.85
CA ILE A 107 -0.81 -8.92 -8.16
C ILE A 107 -0.36 -10.11 -7.32
N LEU A 108 0.66 -10.84 -7.79
CA LEU A 108 1.19 -11.97 -7.06
C LEU A 108 2.02 -11.51 -5.86
N LYS A 109 2.10 -12.36 -4.82
CA LYS A 109 3.01 -12.18 -3.68
C LYS A 109 4.44 -11.81 -4.10
N SER A 110 5.00 -12.50 -5.08
CA SER A 110 6.36 -12.21 -5.58
C SER A 110 6.52 -10.81 -6.17
N ASP A 111 5.43 -10.19 -6.64
CA ASP A 111 5.47 -8.81 -7.15
C ASP A 111 5.38 -7.80 -6.01
N VAL A 112 4.71 -8.13 -4.91
CA VAL A 112 4.75 -7.34 -3.66
C VAL A 112 6.17 -7.33 -3.10
N GLU A 113 6.82 -8.50 -3.00
CA GLU A 113 8.20 -8.64 -2.52
C GLU A 113 9.19 -7.83 -3.38
N LYS A 114 8.98 -7.73 -4.71
CA LYS A 114 9.81 -6.86 -5.56
C LYS A 114 9.67 -5.37 -5.22
N LEU A 115 8.52 -4.93 -4.72
CA LEU A 115 8.25 -3.53 -4.38
C LEU A 115 8.79 -3.15 -3.00
N TYR A 116 8.66 -4.06 -2.03
CA TYR A 116 8.98 -3.79 -0.62
C TYR A 116 10.32 -4.42 -0.18
N GLY A 117 10.79 -5.44 -0.89
CA GLY A 117 11.92 -6.29 -0.51
C GLY A 117 11.46 -7.54 0.23
N ASP A 118 12.33 -8.55 0.32
CA ASP A 118 12.09 -9.83 0.99
C ASP A 118 12.79 -9.94 2.35
N LYS A 119 13.83 -9.14 2.58
CA LYS A 119 14.71 -9.22 3.76
C LYS A 119 13.96 -9.09 5.09
N TYR A 120 12.93 -8.25 5.13
CA TYR A 120 12.16 -7.92 6.33
C TYR A 120 10.69 -8.35 6.22
N ALA A 121 10.34 -9.14 5.21
CA ALA A 121 9.00 -9.67 5.07
C ALA A 121 8.77 -10.71 6.17
N GLY A 122 7.78 -10.46 7.02
CA GLY A 122 7.18 -11.49 7.85
C GLY A 122 6.06 -12.18 7.07
N GLU A 123 5.96 -13.49 7.22
CA GLU A 123 4.92 -14.30 6.59
C GLU A 123 4.19 -15.09 7.66
N ASP A 124 2.86 -14.99 7.63
CA ASP A 124 1.99 -15.75 8.52
C ASP A 124 0.75 -16.19 7.73
N GLY A 125 0.71 -17.49 7.40
CA GLY A 125 -0.37 -18.09 6.63
C GLY A 125 -0.65 -17.36 5.31
N GLU A 126 -1.74 -16.61 5.29
CA GLU A 126 -2.34 -16.00 4.09
C GLU A 126 -1.93 -14.53 3.86
N TYR A 127 -1.01 -13.98 4.66
CA TYR A 127 -0.56 -12.60 4.48
C TYR A 127 0.96 -12.40 4.63
N LEU A 128 1.44 -11.38 3.93
CA LEU A 128 2.75 -10.78 4.15
C LEU A 128 2.60 -9.55 5.05
N HIS A 129 3.50 -9.39 6.00
CA HIS A 129 3.59 -8.17 6.79
C HIS A 129 5.00 -7.58 6.80
N TYR A 130 5.06 -6.27 6.98
CA TYR A 130 6.30 -5.52 7.16
C TYR A 130 6.13 -4.55 8.31
N LEU A 131 7.10 -4.53 9.22
CA LEU A 131 7.13 -3.60 10.34
C LEU A 131 8.22 -2.56 10.13
N TYR A 132 7.89 -1.30 10.34
CA TYR A 132 8.81 -0.18 10.17
C TYR A 132 8.82 0.72 11.40
N ASP A 133 9.98 0.84 12.03
CA ASP A 133 10.21 1.85 13.06
C ASP A 133 10.49 3.21 12.39
N SER A 134 9.54 4.13 12.52
CA SER A 134 9.67 5.47 11.95
C SER A 134 10.64 6.38 12.71
N LYS A 135 10.97 6.06 13.97
CA LYS A 135 11.98 6.79 14.73
C LYS A 135 13.39 6.35 14.39
N GLY A 136 13.61 5.03 14.36
CA GLY A 136 14.87 4.42 13.91
C GLY A 136 15.11 4.54 12.41
N ASN A 137 14.03 4.80 11.65
CA ASN A 137 14.03 4.87 10.19
C ASN A 137 14.52 3.57 9.55
N GLU A 138 14.06 2.43 10.07
CA GLU A 138 14.45 1.10 9.64
C GLU A 138 13.30 0.10 9.67
N PHE A 139 13.38 -0.91 8.80
CA PHE A 139 12.53 -2.09 8.92
C PHE A 139 13.00 -2.94 10.10
N ILE A 140 12.04 -3.46 10.86
CA ILE A 140 12.25 -4.37 11.97
C ILE A 140 11.55 -5.70 11.67
N SER A 141 12.13 -6.82 12.11
CA SER A 141 11.56 -8.15 11.88
C SER A 141 10.46 -8.52 12.88
N GLU A 142 10.52 -7.92 14.06
CA GLU A 142 9.56 -8.08 15.14
C GLU A 142 9.57 -6.81 15.99
N VAL A 143 8.50 -6.58 16.73
CA VAL A 143 8.46 -5.51 17.74
C VAL A 143 9.44 -5.91 18.87
N PRO A 144 10.47 -5.08 19.19
CA PRO A 144 11.52 -5.45 20.14
C PRO A 144 10.99 -5.85 21.53
N PRO A 145 11.57 -6.87 22.18
CA PRO A 145 11.24 -7.22 23.56
C PRO A 145 11.40 -6.02 24.50
N GLY A 146 10.31 -5.62 25.16
CA GLY A 146 10.26 -4.45 26.05
C GLY A 146 9.53 -3.25 25.48
N TRP A 147 9.19 -3.28 24.19
CA TRP A 147 8.13 -2.44 23.63
C TRP A 147 6.82 -3.05 24.10
N VAL A 148 6.22 -2.45 25.14
CA VAL A 148 4.92 -2.92 25.63
C VAL A 148 3.90 -2.56 24.55
N GLU A 149 3.04 -3.50 24.16
CA GLU A 149 1.95 -3.28 23.19
C GLU A 149 1.13 -2.01 23.49
N THR A 150 1.00 -1.64 24.76
CA THR A 150 0.30 -0.43 25.21
C THR A 150 1.16 0.84 25.24
N ASP A 151 2.44 0.78 24.90
CA ASP A 151 3.29 1.96 24.78
C ASP A 151 2.82 2.76 23.56
N TYR A 152 2.11 3.84 23.84
CA TYR A 152 1.58 4.74 22.83
C TYR A 152 2.68 5.21 21.88
N ASP A 153 3.87 5.50 22.39
CA ASP A 153 4.95 6.04 21.57
C ASP A 153 5.48 4.99 20.59
N VAL A 154 5.61 3.74 21.02
CA VAL A 154 5.92 2.62 20.12
C VAL A 154 4.82 2.47 19.06
N GLY A 155 3.58 2.39 19.51
CA GLY A 155 2.47 2.01 18.65
C GLY A 155 2.18 3.04 17.55
N VAL A 156 2.30 4.34 17.85
CA VAL A 156 2.08 5.39 16.84
C VAL A 156 3.27 5.61 15.91
N ASN A 157 4.46 5.15 16.29
CA ASN A 157 5.68 5.31 15.50
C ASN A 157 6.15 4.02 14.81
N THR A 158 5.38 2.94 14.93
CA THR A 158 5.62 1.69 14.20
C THR A 158 4.56 1.57 13.12
N PHE A 159 4.97 1.50 11.86
CA PHE A 159 4.05 1.30 10.74
C PHE A 159 4.05 -0.15 10.30
N VAL A 160 2.86 -0.63 9.97
CA VAL A 160 2.61 -1.98 9.49
C VAL A 160 2.03 -1.88 8.09
N LEU A 161 2.66 -2.60 7.17
CA LEU A 161 2.02 -2.99 5.92
C LEU A 161 1.57 -4.43 6.08
N GLN A 162 0.29 -4.71 5.85
CA GLN A 162 -0.23 -6.07 5.72
C GLN A 162 -0.79 -6.25 4.31
N VAL A 163 -0.48 -7.38 3.69
CA VAL A 163 -0.94 -7.71 2.34
C VAL A 163 -1.49 -9.12 2.37
N TYR A 164 -2.79 -9.25 2.17
CA TYR A 164 -3.52 -10.50 2.18
C TYR A 164 -3.62 -11.06 0.77
N PHE A 165 -3.61 -12.39 0.68
CA PHE A 165 -3.67 -13.12 -0.59
C PHE A 165 -4.84 -14.08 -0.61
N ASP A 166 -5.43 -14.27 -1.79
CA ASP A 166 -6.41 -15.33 -2.04
C ASP A 166 -5.73 -16.72 -2.16
N ASP A 167 -6.54 -17.78 -2.27
CA ASP A 167 -6.08 -19.16 -2.45
C ASP A 167 -5.18 -19.36 -3.69
N ASN A 168 -5.21 -18.43 -4.64
CA ASN A 168 -4.42 -18.45 -5.87
C ASN A 168 -3.13 -17.61 -5.75
N GLY A 169 -2.86 -17.00 -4.59
CA GLY A 169 -1.69 -16.19 -4.30
C GLY A 169 -1.75 -14.76 -4.85
N TYR A 170 -2.94 -14.26 -5.21
CA TYR A 170 -3.16 -12.89 -5.65
C TYR A 170 -3.61 -12.00 -4.49
N THR A 171 -3.12 -10.77 -4.46
CA THR A 171 -3.53 -9.79 -3.45
C THR A 171 -5.03 -9.51 -3.51
N ASN A 172 -5.74 -9.69 -2.40
CA ASN A 172 -7.17 -9.37 -2.26
C ASN A 172 -7.44 -8.21 -1.29
N GLN A 173 -6.50 -7.91 -0.38
CA GLN A 173 -6.57 -6.76 0.54
C GLN A 173 -5.17 -6.25 0.88
N ILE A 174 -5.05 -4.93 1.03
CA ILE A 174 -3.80 -4.26 1.43
C ILE A 174 -4.11 -3.24 2.52
N GLU A 175 -3.33 -3.27 3.60
CA GLU A 175 -3.46 -2.36 4.73
C GLU A 175 -2.16 -1.61 5.03
N LEU A 176 -2.28 -0.31 5.29
CA LEU A 176 -1.24 0.58 5.76
C LEU A 176 -1.72 1.19 7.07
N ILE A 177 -1.19 0.70 8.19
CA ILE A 177 -1.72 0.97 9.53
C ILE A 177 -0.58 1.28 10.51
N ASP A 178 -0.82 2.08 11.55
CA ASP A 178 0.11 2.11 12.68
C ASP A 178 -0.16 0.99 13.68
N TYR A 179 0.90 0.52 14.34
CA TYR A 179 0.86 -0.65 15.20
C TYR A 179 -0.13 -0.49 16.37
N LEU A 180 -0.31 0.73 16.88
CA LEU A 180 -1.31 0.99 17.93
C LEU A 180 -2.73 0.69 17.42
N TYR A 181 -3.05 1.10 16.20
CA TYR A 181 -4.36 0.87 15.60
C TYR A 181 -4.55 -0.59 15.19
N SER A 182 -3.49 -1.29 14.75
CA SER A 182 -3.60 -2.69 14.30
C SER A 182 -4.04 -3.62 15.44
N MET A 183 -3.59 -3.37 16.67
CA MET A 183 -4.00 -4.15 17.84
C MET A 183 -5.47 -3.95 18.25
N ILE A 184 -6.17 -2.97 17.69
CA ILE A 184 -7.57 -2.66 17.98
C ILE A 184 -8.49 -3.15 16.84
N ALA A 185 -7.94 -3.29 15.64
CA ALA A 185 -8.67 -3.65 14.43
C ALA A 185 -8.82 -5.17 14.21
N GLU A 186 -8.03 -5.98 14.93
CA GLU A 186 -8.13 -7.46 15.01
C GLU A 186 -9.18 -7.91 16.05
#